data_AF-A0A2U3NUB2-F1
#
_entry.id   AF-A0A2U3NUB2-F1
#
_cell.length_a   1.000
_cell.length_b   1.000
_cell.length_c   1.000
_cell.angle_alpha   90.00
_cell.angle_beta   90.00
_cell.angle_gamma   90.00
#
_symmetry.space_group_name_H-M   'P 1'
#
loop_
_entity.id
_entity.type
_entity.pdbx_description
1 polymer ?
#
loop_
_entity_poly.entity_id
_entity_poly.type
_entity_poly.pdbx_seq_one_letter_code
_entity_poly.pdbx_strand_id
1 'polypeptide(L)' 'VSDDSALHEKPLEFLTSIANTGGSCDGQAILPVNGHFRCTCSCGDWDVEVDDPQEGLRQARIHTGSVTDRY' A
#
# COMPACT_ATOMS: atom_id res chain seq x y z
N VAL A 1 16.39 22.37 -9.32
CA VAL A 1 15.14 21.56 -9.34
C VAL A 1 15.45 20.27 -8.58
N SER A 2 14.64 19.97 -7.57
CA SER A 2 14.97 19.10 -6.43
C SER A 2 15.42 17.69 -6.77
N ASP A 3 16.60 17.33 -6.28
CA ASP A 3 17.17 15.99 -6.20
C ASP A 3 16.78 15.31 -4.87
N ASP A 4 15.52 15.50 -4.47
CA ASP A 4 14.99 15.07 -3.16
C ASP A 4 14.22 13.76 -3.33
N SER A 5 14.81 12.82 -4.07
CA SER A 5 14.33 11.45 -4.11
C SER A 5 14.67 10.82 -2.76
N ALA A 6 13.66 10.57 -1.94
CA ALA A 6 13.74 9.73 -0.73
C ALA A 6 14.38 8.35 -0.99
N LEU A 7 14.56 7.98 -2.26
CA LEU A 7 15.31 6.80 -2.71
C LEU A 7 16.84 6.91 -2.55
N HIS A 8 17.39 8.09 -2.25
CA HIS A 8 18.84 8.31 -2.05
C HIS A 8 19.30 8.15 -0.61
N GLU A 9 18.38 8.00 0.35
CA GLU A 9 18.73 7.65 1.72
C GLU A 9 19.16 6.17 1.77
N LYS A 10 20.49 5.98 1.76
CA LYS A 10 21.26 4.73 1.93
C LYS A 10 20.51 3.43 1.56
N PRO A 11 20.88 2.77 0.44
CA PRO A 11 20.26 1.52 -0.03
C PRO A 11 20.07 0.46 1.06
N LEU A 12 20.97 0.42 2.05
CA LEU A 12 20.92 -0.53 3.16
C LEU A 12 19.78 -0.28 4.15
N GLU A 13 19.44 0.96 4.48
CA GLU A 13 18.35 1.24 5.44
C GLU A 13 16.98 0.97 4.81
N PHE A 14 16.83 1.31 3.52
CA PHE A 14 15.67 0.94 2.71
C PHE A 14 15.52 -0.59 2.54
N LEU A 15 16.61 -1.31 2.26
CA LEU A 15 16.56 -2.77 2.17
C LEU A 15 16.30 -3.43 3.52
N THR A 16 16.81 -2.85 4.62
CA THR A 16 16.58 -3.35 5.98
C THR A 16 15.15 -3.11 6.45
N SER A 17 14.52 -1.99 6.08
CA SER A 17 13.12 -1.75 6.39
C SER A 17 12.21 -2.75 5.68
N ILE A 18 12.47 -3.04 4.39
CA ILE A 18 11.74 -4.06 3.61
C ILE A 18 11.96 -5.46 4.17
N ALA A 19 13.20 -5.82 4.54
CA ALA A 19 13.52 -7.15 5.05
C ALA A 19 12.88 -7.43 6.43
N ASN A 20 12.66 -6.39 7.24
CA ASN A 20 12.01 -6.52 8.55
C ASN A 20 10.48 -6.36 8.49
N THR A 21 9.94 -5.81 7.40
CA THR A 21 8.51 -5.87 7.07
C THR A 21 8.21 -7.12 6.25
N GLY A 22 8.64 -8.30 6.69
CA GLY A 22 8.15 -9.56 6.15
C GLY A 22 6.69 -9.77 6.55
N GLY A 23 5.81 -8.88 6.11
CA GLY A 23 4.39 -8.87 6.41
C GLY A 23 3.62 -9.67 5.36
N SER A 24 2.42 -10.13 5.72
CA SER A 24 1.55 -10.76 4.73
C SER A 24 1.08 -9.75 3.67
N CYS A 25 1.08 -8.46 3.97
CA CYS A 25 0.42 -7.40 3.20
C CYS A 25 1.35 -6.25 2.79
N ASP A 26 2.52 -6.57 2.23
CA ASP A 26 3.60 -5.61 1.95
C ASP A 26 3.33 -4.68 0.75
N GLY A 27 2.43 -5.08 -0.16
CA GLY A 27 2.09 -4.31 -1.36
C GLY A 27 0.58 -4.17 -1.54
N GLN A 28 0.15 -2.97 -1.94
CA GLN A 28 -1.24 -2.65 -2.27
C GLN A 28 -1.29 -1.89 -3.60
N ALA A 29 -2.29 -2.19 -4.42
CA ALA A 29 -2.53 -1.48 -5.66
C ALA A 29 -4.01 -1.10 -5.78
N ILE A 30 -4.27 0.12 -6.23
CA ILE A 30 -5.61 0.62 -6.59
C ILE A 30 -5.51 1.09 -8.03
N LEU A 31 -6.08 0.31 -8.94
CA LEU A 31 -5.90 0.49 -10.38
C LEU A 31 -7.25 0.76 -11.05
N PRO A 32 -7.34 1.78 -11.92
CA PRO A 32 -8.56 2.00 -12.70
C PRO A 32 -8.78 0.86 -13.69
N VAL A 33 -9.98 0.29 -13.68
CA VAL A 33 -10.41 -0.81 -14.57
C VAL A 33 -11.85 -0.52 -15.00
N ASN A 34 -12.07 -0.27 -16.30
CA ASN A 34 -13.41 -0.10 -16.91
C ASN A 34 -14.35 0.91 -16.21
N GLY A 35 -13.81 2.00 -15.67
CA GLY A 35 -14.61 3.03 -14.97
C GLY A 35 -14.79 2.77 -13.47
N HIS A 36 -14.29 1.64 -12.97
CA HIS A 36 -14.19 1.31 -11.55
C HIS A 36 -12.72 1.25 -11.14
N PHE A 37 -12.46 0.90 -9.88
CA PHE A 37 -11.12 0.68 -9.34
C PHE A 37 -11.02 -0.72 -8.76
N ARG A 38 -10.07 -1.50 -9.25
CA ARG A 38 -9.69 -2.78 -8.67
C ARG A 38 -8.61 -2.55 -7.63
N CYS A 39 -8.86 -3.01 -6.42
CA CYS A 39 -7.95 -2.89 -5.29
C CYS A 39 -7.43 -4.29 -4.91
N THR A 40 -6.12 -4.45 -4.83
CA THR A 40 -5.48 -5.75 -4.57
C THR A 40 -4.38 -5.62 -3.53
N CYS A 41 -4.10 -6.72 -2.84
CA CYS A 41 -2.94 -6.84 -1.95
C CYS A 41 -2.06 -8.02 -2.35
N SER A 42 -0.75 -7.88 -2.15
CA SER A 42 0.24 -8.93 -2.40
C SER A 42 0.04 -10.18 -1.52
N CYS A 43 -0.80 -10.12 -0.48
CA CYS A 43 -1.18 -11.27 0.35
C CYS A 43 -1.95 -12.34 -0.44
N GLY A 44 -2.64 -11.95 -1.51
CA GLY A 44 -3.53 -12.82 -2.28
C GLY A 44 -4.92 -13.03 -1.66
N ASP A 45 -5.14 -12.60 -0.42
CA ASP A 45 -6.40 -12.77 0.32
C ASP A 45 -7.36 -11.58 0.19
N TRP A 46 -6.97 -10.51 -0.52
CA TRP A 46 -7.77 -9.31 -0.70
C TRP A 46 -7.75 -8.79 -2.14
N ASP A 47 -8.93 -8.80 -2.76
CA ASP A 47 -9.20 -8.33 -4.11
C ASP A 47 -10.65 -7.82 -4.15
N VAL A 48 -10.83 -6.50 -4.33
CA VAL A 48 -12.15 -5.84 -4.28
C VAL A 48 -12.29 -4.84 -5.41
N GLU A 49 -13.53 -4.58 -5.82
CA GLU A 49 -13.87 -3.57 -6.81
C GLU A 49 -14.72 -2.47 -6.16
N VAL A 50 -14.38 -1.21 -6.45
CA VAL A 50 -15.05 -0.03 -5.90
C VAL A 50 -15.24 1.04 -6.98
N ASP A 51 -16.25 1.89 -6.82
CA ASP A 51 -16.54 2.99 -7.76
C ASP A 51 -15.70 4.25 -7.50
N ASP A 52 -15.10 4.35 -6.31
CA ASP A 52 -14.38 5.53 -5.85
C ASP A 52 -12.99 5.13 -5.31
N PRO A 53 -11.90 5.79 -5.75
CA PRO A 53 -10.55 5.44 -5.32
C PRO A 53 -10.28 5.78 -3.85
N GLN A 54 -11.02 6.74 -3.24
CA GLN A 54 -10.87 7.03 -1.81
C GLN A 54 -11.46 5.93 -0.95
N GLU A 55 -12.58 5.33 -1.38
CA GLU A 55 -13.12 4.12 -0.77
C GLU A 55 -12.13 2.95 -0.88
N GLY A 56 -11.48 2.78 -2.03
CA GLY A 56 -10.40 1.79 -2.20
C GLY A 56 -9.25 2.00 -1.22
N LEU A 57 -8.79 3.25 -1.05
CA LEU A 57 -7.74 3.61 -0.09
C LEU A 57 -8.18 3.35 1.36
N ARG A 58 -9.44 3.63 1.70
CA ARG A 58 -10.00 3.38 3.02
C ARG A 58 -10.00 1.89 3.34
N GLN A 59 -10.47 1.06 2.42
CA GLN A 59 -10.49 -0.39 2.60
C GLN A 59 -9.07 -0.98 2.66
N ALA A 60 -8.14 -0.47 1.86
CA ALA A 60 -6.73 -0.88 1.93
C ALA A 60 -6.13 -0.66 3.33
N ARG A 61 -6.40 0.50 3.96
CA ARG A 61 -5.94 0.81 5.32
C ARG A 61 -6.55 -0.11 6.38
N ILE A 62 -7.81 -0.48 6.22
CA ILE A 62 -8.48 -1.45 7.10
C ILE A 62 -7.83 -2.82 6.95
N HIS A 63 -7.61 -3.26 5.71
CA HIS A 63 -7.00 -4.55 5.40
C HIS A 63 -5.61 -4.69 6.03
N THR A 64 -4.77 -3.64 5.99
CA THR A 64 -3.42 -3.69 6.58
C THR A 64 -3.36 -3.34 8.06
N GLY A 65 -4.49 -3.11 8.72
CA GLY A 65 -4.50 -2.65 10.12
C GLY A 65 -3.79 -1.30 10.31
N SER A 66 -3.60 -0.52 9.23
CA SER A 66 -2.96 0.80 9.28
C SER A 66 -3.88 1.88 9.85
N VAL A 67 -5.11 1.51 10.24
CA VAL A 67 -5.96 2.32 11.11
C VAL A 67 -5.33 2.28 12.49
N THR A 68 -4.36 3.16 12.74
CA THR A 68 -3.75 3.31 14.06
C THR A 68 -4.84 3.56 15.09
N ASP A 69 -5.03 2.62 16.01
CA ASP A 69 -5.78 2.84 17.24
C ASP A 69 -5.06 3.96 18.00
N ARG A 70 -5.62 5.17 17.95
CA ARG A 70 -5.13 6.31 18.71
C ARG A 70 -5.87 6.33 20.05
N TYR A 71 -5.34 5.61 21.02
CA TYR A 71 -5.60 5.82 22.44
C TYR A 71 -4.29 5.95 23.20
#